data_AF-A0A4U2YJS9-F1
#
_entry.id   AF-A0A4U2YJS9-F1
#
_cell.length_a   1.000
_cell.length_b   1.000
_cell.length_c   1.000
_cell.angle_alpha   90.00
_cell.angle_beta   90.00
_cell.angle_gamma   90.00
#
_symmetry.space_group_name_H-M   'P 1'
#
loop_
_entity.id
_entity.type
_entity.pdbx_description
1 polymer ?
#
loop_
_entity_poly.entity_id
_entity_poly.type
_entity_poly.pdbx_seq_one_letter_code
_entity_poly.pdbx_strand_id
1 'polypeptide(L)'
;MAFLAYATHKANGHATFKQGEIGTALGRFDEDGTFVPLDRRAVWRAIQEAIDFDLLAPDSKTLCLVVPGHRISGGLGDEHAPCRRHPKRQSATRSLRAVS
;
A
#
# COMPACT_ATOMS: atom_id res chain seq x y z
N MET A 1 3.13 -8.16 6.60
CA MET A 1 2.60 -7.03 5.81
C MET A 1 1.16 -7.21 5.40
N ALA A 2 0.78 -8.37 4.84
CA ALA A 2 -0.59 -8.62 4.38
C ALA A 2 -1.67 -8.24 5.40
N PHE A 3 -1.59 -8.73 6.64
CA PHE A 3 -2.59 -8.44 7.69
C PHE A 3 -2.88 -6.94 7.88
N LEU A 4 -1.86 -6.08 7.86
CA LEU A 4 -2.04 -4.62 7.94
C LEU A 4 -2.83 -4.08 6.76
N ALA A 5 -2.54 -4.54 5.54
CA ALA A 5 -3.28 -4.14 4.35
C ALA A 5 -4.74 -4.61 4.41
N TYR A 6 -4.98 -5.89 4.71
CA TYR A 6 -6.34 -6.44 4.81
C TYR A 6 -7.17 -5.83 5.94
N ALA A 7 -6.55 -5.39 7.03
CA ALA A 7 -7.25 -4.73 8.14
C ALA A 7 -7.62 -3.27 7.85
N THR A 8 -6.91 -2.59 6.95
CA THR A 8 -6.99 -1.12 6.80
C THR A 8 -7.26 -0.63 5.38
N HIS A 9 -7.40 -1.53 4.41
CA HIS A 9 -7.71 -1.13 3.04
C HIS A 9 -9.11 -0.51 2.95
N LYS A 10 -9.24 0.43 2.01
CA LYS A 10 -10.55 0.94 1.58
C LYS A 10 -11.15 0.04 0.50
N ALA A 11 -12.37 0.36 0.07
CA ALA A 11 -13.02 -0.34 -1.05
C ALA A 11 -12.16 -0.39 -2.32
N ASN A 12 -11.31 0.63 -2.56
CA ASN A 12 -10.37 0.66 -3.69
C ASN A 12 -9.10 -0.20 -3.50
N GLY A 13 -9.00 -0.99 -2.43
CA GLY A 13 -7.87 -1.87 -2.16
C GLY A 13 -6.62 -1.22 -1.59
N HIS A 14 -6.63 0.10 -1.39
CA HIS A 14 -5.48 0.82 -0.87
C HIS A 14 -5.53 0.99 0.64
N ALA A 15 -4.49 0.51 1.32
CA ALA A 15 -4.20 0.79 2.72
C ALA A 15 -3.08 1.84 2.77
N THR A 16 -3.40 3.08 3.16
CA THR A 16 -2.45 4.20 3.16
C THR A 16 -1.85 4.45 4.54
N PHE A 17 -0.55 4.69 4.58
CA PHE A 17 0.20 4.93 5.82
C PHE A 17 0.98 6.25 5.78
N LYS A 18 1.31 6.76 6.96
CA LYS A 18 2.27 7.84 7.20
C LYS A 18 3.70 7.29 7.20
N GLN A 19 4.66 8.19 7.07
CA GLN A 19 6.07 7.82 7.16
C GLN A 19 6.38 7.24 8.55
N GLY A 20 7.02 6.07 8.58
CA GLY A 20 7.37 5.36 9.81
C GLY A 20 6.23 4.54 10.44
N GLU A 21 4.97 4.75 10.03
CA GLU A 21 3.81 4.13 10.69
C GLU A 21 3.84 2.61 10.65
N ILE A 22 4.20 2.00 9.49
CA ILE A 22 4.36 0.55 9.39
C ILE A 22 5.48 0.05 10.31
N GLY A 23 6.58 0.80 10.41
CA GLY A 23 7.70 0.45 11.29
C GLY A 23 7.29 0.48 12.76
N THR A 24 6.54 1.50 13.16
CA THR A 24 5.99 1.60 14.52
C THR A 24 4.91 0.55 14.79
N ALA A 25 4.09 0.19 13.81
CA ALA A 25 3.05 -0.83 14.00
C ALA A 25 3.63 -2.25 14.16
N LEU A 26 4.78 -2.52 13.56
CA LEU A 26 5.44 -3.84 13.56
C LEU A 26 6.74 -3.87 14.39
N GLY A 27 6.99 -2.85 15.20
CA GLY A 27 8.15 -2.80 16.07
C GLY A 27 8.07 -3.84 17.19
N ARG A 28 9.14 -3.93 17.97
CA ARG A 28 9.27 -4.86 19.10
C ARG A 28 9.89 -4.14 20.29
N PHE A 29 9.69 -4.70 21.47
CA PHE A 29 10.50 -4.31 22.63
C PHE A 29 11.83 -5.07 22.59
N ASP A 30 12.91 -4.40 22.93
CA ASP A 30 14.20 -5.06 23.18
C ASP A 30 14.27 -5.65 24.60
N GLU A 31 15.43 -6.22 24.95
CA GLU A 31 15.66 -6.85 26.26
C GLU A 31 15.56 -5.86 27.43
N ASP A 32 15.79 -4.57 27.16
CA ASP A 32 15.69 -3.48 28.13
C ASP A 32 14.26 -2.91 28.23
N GLY A 33 13.30 -3.48 27.50
CA GLY A 33 11.92 -3.00 27.45
C GLY A 33 11.75 -1.69 26.68
N THR A 34 12.73 -1.30 25.85
CA THR A 34 12.64 -0.14 24.97
C THR A 34 11.96 -0.53 23.66
N PHE A 35 10.99 0.28 23.22
CA PHE A 35 10.31 0.05 21.95
C PHE A 35 11.22 0.43 20.76
N VAL A 36 11.50 -0.54 19.90
CA VAL A 36 12.29 -0.40 18.68
C VAL A 36 11.39 -0.61 17.46
N PRO A 37 11.12 0.45 16.67
CA PRO A 37 10.39 0.33 15.42
C PRO A 37 11.11 -0.59 14.43
N LEU A 38 10.35 -1.27 13.57
CA LEU A 38 10.93 -2.04 12.49
C LEU A 38 11.65 -1.11 11.50
N ASP A 39 12.89 -1.45 11.17
CA ASP A 39 13.71 -0.60 10.31
C ASP A 39 13.18 -0.55 8.87
N ARG A 40 13.54 0.51 8.13
CA ARG A 40 13.04 0.75 6.77
C ARG A 40 13.39 -0.38 5.80
N ARG A 41 14.56 -1.00 5.91
CA ARG A 41 14.97 -2.10 5.02
C ARG A 41 14.18 -3.36 5.34
N ALA A 42 13.97 -3.68 6.61
CA ALA A 42 13.11 -4.79 7.01
C ALA A 42 11.66 -4.59 6.53
N VAL A 43 11.11 -3.37 6.69
CA VAL A 43 9.78 -3.04 6.15
C VAL A 43 9.74 -3.27 4.63
N TRP A 44 10.73 -2.79 3.89
CA TRP A 44 10.78 -2.97 2.44
C TRP A 44 10.86 -4.46 2.04
N ARG A 45 11.72 -5.24 2.70
CA ARG A 45 11.85 -6.69 2.44
C ARG A 45 10.54 -7.42 2.69
N ALA A 46 9.87 -7.15 3.80
CA ALA A 46 8.59 -7.78 4.13
C ALA A 46 7.46 -7.37 3.16
N ILE A 47 7.55 -6.20 2.52
CA ILE A 47 6.64 -5.82 1.44
C ILE A 47 6.93 -6.64 0.18
N GLN A 48 8.20 -6.75 -0.22
CA GLN A 48 8.59 -7.56 -1.39
C GLN A 48 8.18 -9.02 -1.22
N GLU A 49 8.48 -9.61 -0.07
CA GLU A 49 8.08 -10.98 0.24
C GLU A 49 6.55 -11.17 0.13
N ALA A 50 5.75 -10.23 0.62
CA ALA A 50 4.30 -10.29 0.49
C ALA A 50 3.80 -10.12 -0.96
N ILE A 51 4.55 -9.42 -1.82
CA ILE A 51 4.26 -9.34 -3.26
C ILE A 51 4.62 -10.67 -3.93
N ASP A 52 5.77 -11.25 -3.60
CA ASP A 52 6.24 -12.52 -4.15
C ASP A 52 5.28 -13.68 -3.83
N PHE A 53 4.62 -13.63 -2.67
CA PHE A 53 3.56 -14.55 -2.28
C PHE A 53 2.14 -14.17 -2.76
N ASP A 54 2.01 -13.18 -3.65
CA ASP A 54 0.72 -12.69 -4.19
C ASP A 54 -0.28 -12.24 -3.09
N LEU A 55 0.23 -11.84 -1.93
CA LEU A 55 -0.60 -11.31 -0.84
C LEU A 55 -0.86 -9.80 -1.01
N LEU A 56 0.03 -9.11 -1.73
CA LEU A 56 -0.04 -7.71 -2.08
C LEU A 56 0.19 -7.52 -3.59
N ALA A 57 -0.42 -6.49 -4.17
CA ALA A 57 -0.19 -6.15 -5.57
C ALA A 57 1.21 -5.53 -5.78
N PRO A 58 1.81 -5.67 -6.98
CA PRO A 58 3.16 -5.18 -7.30
C PRO A 58 3.39 -3.68 -7.05
N ASP A 59 2.32 -2.88 -7.12
CA ASP A 59 2.37 -1.44 -6.90
C ASP A 59 2.51 -1.06 -5.41
N SER A 60 2.56 -2.03 -4.50
CA SER A 60 2.67 -1.78 -3.06
C SER A 60 3.99 -1.11 -2.67
N LYS A 61 3.90 -0.06 -1.85
CA LYS A 61 5.02 0.72 -1.33
C LYS A 61 4.86 0.99 0.16
N THR A 62 5.91 1.50 0.80
CA THR A 62 5.94 1.76 2.26
C THR A 62 4.86 2.71 2.75
N LEU A 63 4.32 3.58 1.89
CA LEU A 63 3.25 4.53 2.23
C LEU A 63 1.86 4.08 1.74
N CYS A 64 1.79 2.99 0.98
CA CYS A 64 0.54 2.43 0.52
C CYS A 64 0.70 0.96 0.14
N LEU A 65 0.10 0.08 0.93
CA LEU A 65 -0.03 -1.34 0.60
C LEU A 65 -1.30 -1.53 -0.24
N VAL A 66 -1.24 -2.36 -1.27
CA VAL A 66 -2.34 -2.58 -2.21
C VAL A 66 -2.76 -4.04 -2.13
N VAL A 67 -4.01 -4.27 -1.75
CA VAL A 67 -4.62 -5.60 -1.78
C VAL A 67 -4.94 -5.96 -3.24
N PRO A 68 -4.65 -7.20 -3.72
CA PRO A 68 -5.00 -7.61 -5.07
C PRO A 68 -6.52 -7.53 -5.31
N GLY A 69 -6.92 -7.01 -6.47
CA GLY A 69 -8.34 -6.76 -6.80
C GLY A 69 -9.25 -7.98 -6.63
N HIS A 70 -8.76 -9.17 -6.97
CA HIS A 70 -9.50 -10.42 -6.85
C HIS A 70 -9.72 -10.89 -5.40
N ARG A 71 -9.04 -10.28 -4.42
CA ARG A 71 -9.16 -10.60 -2.98
C ARG A 71 -9.94 -9.55 -2.20
N ILE A 72 -10.44 -8.51 -2.88
CA ILE A 72 -11.27 -7.48 -2.28
C ILE A 72 -12.73 -7.84 -2.51
N SER A 73 -13.48 -8.05 -1.43
CA SER A 73 -14.93 -8.17 -1.48
C SER A 73 -15.54 -7.16 -0.52
N GLY A 74 -16.12 -6.09 -1.06
CA GLY A 74 -16.60 -4.97 -0.27
C GLY A 74 -15.48 -4.15 0.39
N GLY A 75 -15.86 -3.20 1.24
CA GLY A 75 -14.94 -2.29 1.92
C GLY A 75 -15.57 -0.93 2.17
N LEU A 76 -14.94 -0.13 3.02
CA LEU A 76 -15.43 1.20 3.35
C LEU A 76 -14.99 2.22 2.29
N GLY A 77 -15.93 3.01 1.78
CA GLY A 77 -15.69 4.04 0.77
C GLY A 77 -15.98 3.59 -0.66
N ASP A 78 -15.41 4.33 -1.62
CA ASP A 78 -15.61 4.13 -3.06
C ASP A 78 -14.45 3.33 -3.67
N GLU A 79 -14.79 2.28 -4.42
CA GLU A 79 -13.85 1.39 -5.13
C GLU A 79 -13.08 2.09 -6.26
N HIS A 80 -13.61 3.19 -6.78
CA HIS A 80 -12.99 3.98 -7.83
C HIS A 80 -12.25 5.21 -7.31
N ALA A 81 -12.30 5.47 -5.99
CA ALA A 81 -11.67 6.62 -5.39
C ALA A 81 -10.16 6.64 -5.69
N PRO A 82 -9.59 7.79 -6.10
CA PRO A 82 -8.17 7.88 -6.39
C PRO A 82 -7.33 7.72 -5.11
N CYS A 83 -6.27 6.93 -5.20
CA CYS A 83 -5.30 6.84 -4.11
C CYS A 83 -4.33 8.02 -4.15
N ARG A 84 -4.25 8.79 -3.07
CA ARG A 84 -3.33 9.96 -2.97
C ARG A 84 -1.84 9.57 -3.10
N ARG A 85 -1.50 8.31 -2.81
CA ARG A 85 -0.12 7.78 -2.89
C ARG A 85 0.18 7.11 -4.23
N HIS A 86 -0.85 6.74 -4.98
CA HIS A 86 -0.76 6.19 -6.34
C HIS A 86 -1.64 7.02 -7.26
N PRO A 87 -1.20 8.22 -7.68
CA PRO A 87 -1.92 8.96 -8.70
C PRO A 87 -1.97 8.06 -9.94
N LYS A 88 -3.18 7.67 -10.37
CA LYS A 88 -3.36 6.98 -11.65
C LYS A 88 -2.70 7.88 -12.69
N ARG A 89 -1.71 7.35 -13.42
CA ARG A 89 -1.16 8.02 -14.60
C ARG A 89 -2.36 8.33 -15.49
N GLN A 90 -2.68 9.61 -15.66
CA GLN A 90 -3.64 10.00 -16.68
C GLN A 90 -3.05 9.49 -17.99
N SER A 91 -3.67 8.47 -18.57
CA SER A 91 -3.37 8.05 -19.93
C SER A 91 -3.58 9.30 -20.79
N ALA A 92 -2.48 9.91 -21.23
CA ALA A 92 -2.52 11.06 -22.09
C ALA A 92 -3.11 10.61 -23.44
N THR A 93 -4.43 10.59 -23.55
CA THR A 93 -5.12 10.66 -24.85
C THR A 93 -4.81 12.04 -25.40
N ARG A 94 -3.63 12.15 -26.01
CA ARG A 94 -3.19 13.30 -26.79
C ARG A 94 -4.13 13.37 -27.98
N SER A 95 -5.27 14.02 -27.80
CA SER A 95 -6.22 14.32 -28.87
C SER A 95 -5.48 15.27 -29.82
N LEU A 96 -4.93 14.70 -30.89
CA LEU A 96 -4.38 15.46 -32.01
C LEU A 96 -5.56 16.22 -32.61
N ARG A 97 -5.73 17.48 -32.21
CA ARG A 97 -6.54 18.43 -32.96
C ARG A 97 -5.88 18.58 -34.32
N ALA A 98 -6.51 18.02 -35.35
CA ALA A 98 -6.25 18.39 -36.72
C ALA A 98 -6.48 19.91 -36.85
N VAL A 99 -5.45 20.63 -37.26
CA VAL A 99 -5.55 22.03 -37.66
C VAL A 99 -5.93 22.00 -39.13
N SER A 100 -7.13 22.50 -39.43
CA SER A 100 -7.62 22.79 -40.79
C SER A 100 -6.95 24.01 -41.38
#